data_AF-A0A6A6C376-F1
#
_entry.id   AF-A0A6A6C376-F1
#
_cell.length_a   1.000
_cell.length_b   1.000
_cell.length_c   1.000
_cell.angle_alpha   90.00
_cell.angle_beta   90.00
_cell.angle_gamma   90.00
#
_symmetry.space_group_name_H-M   'P 1'
#
loop_
_entity.id
_entity.type
_entity.pdbx_description
1 polymer ?
#
loop_
_entity_poly.entity_id
_entity_poly.type
_entity_poly.pdbx_seq_one_letter_code
_entity_poly.pdbx_strand_id
1 'polypeptide(L)'
;MPPRILEPDPEFIEKSYLTVYRRYINKNYGLSLQSYYDLHEWSITKRNDFWMSLWNYLPIKASSQPRRAADESLHIDDIPEFYEGSRLNYAENILSRTGSGIAVKAFNEENLNCPEELSWDQLRERVRVFVDALKSSGIAKGDVICVVGGSTVTSLALVISAAAIGAIVACFTTDAGERVLLERIGQIRPKVLFAVPDYRYNGKLHDITSRIQMVWDTIEPAAGSELVSTGKHTPPGWTSLDKYCSRGTGRPLEFEQVPFHTPYVILFSSGTTGTPKGIVHSQGGLLVNGLKEHRLHYNHDEHAVHYHYAGIGWTLWNIMIGALFCGSQIVLYDGSPFYPSPEKQLAAVMATGVTSFGAGPRYFTELMKANVNPRPYVGKVDKIPSAGALLTEQQSIWIRDNFGAHVCQISTSGGTELCGNFIHGTQTLPVYAGENAVKNLGMDVDVFGPDGRRVPEGESGELVCKKPFPNMPVCFWNDSGRKKYRAAYFEKFPHVWTHGDFMRINPETKGLTILGRKVADAICVGQQREQDPSERLFLFLLLKDGKSLTKELEDRIKSATQRDLSRRHVPQFFFAVEQIPYNVNGKKLEIPLRAVLSEGAKAFEWRKFTAEERQALERYLPYFEVEKIGGGFKAKL
;
A
#
# COMPACT_ATOMS: atom_id res chain seq x y z
N MET A 1 -20.99 -1.15 -17.70
CA MET A 1 -20.00 -0.20 -17.14
C MET A 1 -20.21 0.00 -15.65
N PRO A 2 -19.13 0.10 -14.86
CA PRO A 2 -19.24 0.56 -13.48
C PRO A 2 -19.79 2.00 -13.42
N PRO A 3 -20.51 2.38 -12.36
CA PRO A 3 -21.00 3.74 -12.19
C PRO A 3 -19.85 4.75 -12.15
N ARG A 4 -19.95 5.82 -12.95
CA ARG A 4 -19.11 7.00 -12.78
C ARG A 4 -19.52 7.71 -11.49
N ILE A 5 -18.56 7.93 -10.60
CA ILE A 5 -18.78 8.54 -9.28
C ILE A 5 -18.27 9.97 -9.17
N LEU A 6 -17.36 10.38 -10.05
CA LEU A 6 -16.87 11.74 -10.13
C LEU A 6 -16.49 12.09 -11.56
N GLU A 7 -16.88 13.29 -11.98
CA GLU A 7 -16.36 13.96 -13.17
C GLU A 7 -15.45 15.11 -12.67
N PRO A 8 -14.18 15.17 -13.09
CA PRO A 8 -13.28 16.23 -12.65
C PRO A 8 -13.70 17.60 -13.21
N ASP A 9 -13.53 18.64 -12.40
CA ASP A 9 -13.77 20.03 -12.82
C ASP A 9 -12.77 20.43 -13.92
N PRO A 10 -13.23 20.87 -15.12
CA PRO A 10 -12.35 21.32 -16.19
C PRO A 10 -11.37 22.42 -15.76
N GLU A 11 -11.77 23.35 -14.89
CA GLU A 11 -10.88 24.41 -14.42
C GLU A 11 -9.76 23.85 -13.54
N PHE A 12 -10.08 22.85 -12.71
CA PHE A 12 -9.07 22.13 -11.94
C PHE A 12 -8.10 21.36 -12.85
N ILE A 13 -8.60 20.65 -13.86
CA ILE A 13 -7.76 19.90 -14.81
C ILE A 13 -6.70 20.81 -15.42
N GLU A 14 -7.10 22.00 -15.88
CA GLU A 14 -6.24 22.98 -16.54
C GLU A 14 -5.12 23.51 -15.64
N LYS A 15 -5.38 23.63 -14.34
CA LYS A 15 -4.45 24.14 -13.32
C LYS A 15 -3.67 23.04 -12.61
N SER A 16 -4.05 21.78 -12.76
CA SER A 16 -3.40 20.66 -12.07
C SER A 16 -1.91 20.56 -12.40
N TYR A 17 -1.11 20.16 -11.42
CA TYR A 17 0.34 19.98 -11.59
C TYR A 17 0.66 18.96 -12.70
N LEU A 18 -0.23 17.99 -12.93
CA LEU A 18 -0.11 17.02 -14.01
C LEU A 18 -0.26 17.66 -15.39
N THR A 19 -1.27 18.51 -15.59
CA THR A 19 -1.48 19.23 -16.86
C THR A 19 -0.35 20.24 -17.10
N VAL A 20 0.08 20.94 -16.05
CA VAL A 20 1.24 21.85 -16.13
C VAL A 20 2.51 21.09 -16.51
N TYR A 21 2.75 19.93 -15.91
CA TYR A 21 3.89 19.09 -16.26
C TYR A 21 3.82 18.58 -17.72
N ARG A 22 2.65 18.13 -18.19
CA ARG A 22 2.46 17.75 -19.60
C ARG A 22 2.80 18.89 -20.56
N ARG A 23 2.39 20.11 -20.24
CA ARG A 23 2.72 21.32 -21.04
C ARG A 23 4.21 21.64 -21.00
N TYR A 24 4.85 21.46 -19.86
CA TYR A 24 6.30 21.56 -19.72
C TYR A 24 7.01 20.55 -20.63
N ILE A 25 6.54 19.30 -20.71
CA ILE A 25 7.08 18.30 -21.64
C ILE A 25 6.88 18.72 -23.10
N ASN A 26 5.66 19.11 -23.49
CA ASN A 26 5.38 19.59 -24.85
C ASN A 26 6.34 20.72 -25.26
N LYS A 27 6.55 21.70 -24.38
CA LYS A 27 7.44 22.82 -24.62
C LYS A 27 8.90 22.40 -24.79
N ASN A 28 9.43 21.58 -23.88
CA ASN A 28 10.87 21.26 -23.86
C ASN A 28 11.28 20.18 -24.84
N TYR A 29 10.36 19.31 -25.25
CA TYR A 29 10.63 18.19 -26.16
C TYR A 29 9.98 18.36 -27.54
N GLY A 30 9.32 19.50 -27.81
CA GLY A 30 8.67 19.76 -29.09
C GLY A 30 7.53 18.79 -29.40
N LEU A 31 6.78 18.38 -28.36
CA LEU A 31 5.68 17.40 -28.46
C LEU A 31 4.31 18.07 -28.38
N SER A 32 3.28 17.31 -28.74
CA SER A 32 1.87 17.75 -28.72
C SER A 32 0.99 16.76 -27.96
N LEU A 33 1.43 16.32 -26.77
CA LEU A 33 0.67 15.41 -25.90
C LEU A 33 -0.64 16.08 -25.46
N GLN A 34 -1.79 15.41 -25.66
CA GLN A 34 -3.14 15.93 -25.44
C GLN A 34 -3.86 15.30 -24.25
N SER A 35 -3.42 14.13 -23.79
CA SER A 35 -4.08 13.37 -22.73
C SER A 35 -3.09 12.85 -21.67
N TYR A 36 -3.63 12.33 -20.56
CA TYR A 36 -2.83 11.55 -19.62
C TYR A 36 -2.21 10.32 -20.30
N TYR A 37 -2.95 9.67 -21.20
CA TYR A 37 -2.49 8.47 -21.89
C TYR A 37 -1.31 8.74 -22.81
N ASP A 38 -1.29 9.88 -23.50
CA ASP A 38 -0.13 10.29 -24.32
C ASP A 38 1.11 10.52 -23.44
N LEU A 39 0.91 11.16 -22.28
CA LEU A 39 1.99 11.39 -21.31
C LEU A 39 2.50 10.07 -20.70
N HIS A 40 1.60 9.15 -20.38
CA HIS A 40 1.96 7.82 -19.88
C HIS A 40 2.74 7.03 -20.93
N GLU A 41 2.26 6.97 -22.17
CA GLU A 41 2.96 6.30 -23.28
C GLU A 41 4.36 6.89 -23.50
N TRP A 42 4.48 8.22 -23.50
CA TRP A 42 5.79 8.89 -23.58
C TRP A 42 6.69 8.52 -22.40
N SER A 43 6.14 8.47 -21.19
CA SER A 43 6.89 8.15 -19.96
C SER A 43 7.52 6.75 -19.95
N ILE A 44 6.96 5.81 -20.71
CA ILE A 44 7.44 4.42 -20.78
C ILE A 44 8.26 4.13 -22.04
N THR A 45 8.10 4.92 -23.10
CA THR A 45 8.83 4.76 -24.37
C THR A 45 10.07 5.65 -24.49
N LYS A 46 10.10 6.80 -23.81
CA LYS A 46 11.24 7.73 -23.72
C LYS A 46 11.67 7.86 -22.27
N ARG A 47 12.11 6.75 -21.66
CA ARG A 47 12.30 6.64 -20.21
C ARG A 47 13.40 7.56 -19.70
N ASN A 48 14.55 7.62 -20.37
CA ASN A 48 15.62 8.51 -19.93
C ASN A 48 15.16 9.96 -19.94
N ASP A 49 14.50 10.40 -21.01
CA ASP A 49 14.00 11.77 -21.14
C ASP A 49 12.91 12.07 -20.12
N PHE A 50 11.96 11.15 -19.91
CA PHE A 50 10.93 11.27 -18.89
C PHE A 50 11.51 11.42 -17.48
N TRP A 51 12.44 10.54 -17.08
CA TRP A 51 13.01 10.62 -15.74
C TRP A 51 13.93 11.84 -15.57
N MET A 52 14.69 12.24 -16.61
CA MET A 52 15.47 13.49 -16.58
C MET A 52 14.55 14.73 -16.51
N SER A 53 13.44 14.74 -17.24
CA SER A 53 12.49 15.85 -17.19
C SER A 53 11.78 15.97 -15.84
N LEU A 54 11.42 14.85 -15.20
CA LEU A 54 10.93 14.85 -13.82
C LEU A 54 11.98 15.43 -12.88
N TRP A 55 13.24 15.02 -13.01
CA TRP A 55 14.33 15.54 -12.19
C TRP A 55 14.48 17.06 -12.30
N ASN A 56 14.37 17.58 -13.52
CA ASN A 56 14.49 19.02 -13.79
C ASN A 56 13.24 19.82 -13.41
N TYR A 57 12.05 19.21 -13.47
CA TYR A 57 10.78 19.87 -13.17
C TYR A 57 10.47 19.91 -11.67
N LEU A 58 10.79 18.82 -10.96
CA LEU A 58 10.53 18.69 -9.53
C LEU A 58 11.67 19.35 -8.72
N PRO A 59 11.38 19.88 -7.52
CA PRO A 59 12.36 20.63 -6.73
C PRO A 59 13.35 19.70 -5.99
N ILE A 60 14.05 18.83 -6.72
CA ILE A 60 15.00 17.88 -6.16
C ILE A 60 16.31 18.58 -5.81
N LYS A 61 16.68 18.54 -4.53
CA LYS A 61 17.97 18.98 -4.02
C LYS A 61 18.99 17.85 -4.13
N ALA A 62 20.09 18.16 -4.81
CA ALA A 62 21.21 17.26 -5.02
C ALA A 62 22.51 18.07 -5.10
N SER A 63 23.56 17.58 -4.46
CA SER A 63 24.92 18.15 -4.57
C SER A 63 25.61 17.82 -5.89
N SER A 64 25.18 16.74 -6.56
CA SER A 64 25.63 16.37 -7.90
C SER A 64 24.43 16.01 -8.77
N GLN A 65 24.39 16.57 -9.97
CA GLN A 65 23.31 16.34 -10.94
C GLN A 65 23.54 15.03 -11.71
N PRO A 66 22.47 14.31 -12.10
CA PRO A 66 22.58 13.09 -12.87
C PRO A 66 23.04 13.38 -14.30
N ARG A 67 23.90 12.51 -14.84
CA ARG A 67 24.28 12.54 -16.27
C ARG A 67 23.21 11.88 -17.14
N ARG A 68 22.56 10.85 -16.59
CA ARG A 68 21.59 10.00 -17.26
C ARG A 68 20.63 9.44 -16.22
N ALA A 69 19.33 9.48 -16.49
CA ALA A 69 18.33 9.00 -15.54
C ALA A 69 18.05 7.51 -15.67
N ALA A 70 18.06 6.95 -16.88
CA ALA A 70 17.84 5.54 -17.12
C ALA A 70 18.73 5.03 -18.26
N ASP A 71 19.34 3.85 -18.07
CA ASP A 71 19.96 3.13 -19.18
C ASP A 71 18.89 2.32 -19.93
N GLU A 72 18.64 2.70 -21.18
CA GLU A 72 17.60 2.07 -21.99
C GLU A 72 18.01 0.73 -22.60
N SER A 73 19.30 0.40 -22.55
CA SER A 73 19.83 -0.90 -23.01
C SER A 73 19.64 -2.04 -22.01
N LEU A 74 19.37 -1.72 -20.74
CA LEU A 74 19.22 -2.70 -19.66
C LEU A 74 17.78 -3.19 -19.50
N HIS A 75 17.63 -4.47 -19.18
CA HIS A 75 16.38 -5.10 -18.83
C HIS A 75 16.03 -4.84 -17.36
N ILE A 76 14.75 -5.03 -17.01
CA ILE A 76 14.29 -4.84 -15.63
C ILE A 76 14.98 -5.78 -14.64
N ASP A 77 15.29 -7.00 -15.05
CA ASP A 77 15.93 -8.00 -14.21
C ASP A 77 17.45 -7.84 -14.13
N ASP A 78 18.05 -6.88 -14.84
CA ASP A 78 19.43 -6.42 -14.58
C ASP A 78 19.50 -5.56 -13.31
N ILE A 79 18.35 -5.06 -12.84
CA ILE A 79 18.20 -4.16 -11.68
C ILE A 79 19.10 -2.94 -11.89
N PRO A 80 18.81 -2.13 -12.93
CA PRO A 80 19.70 -1.08 -13.39
C PRO A 80 19.77 0.07 -12.40
N GLU A 81 20.91 0.77 -12.42
CA GLU A 81 21.02 2.05 -11.72
C GLU A 81 20.29 3.17 -12.49
N PHE A 82 19.46 3.93 -11.79
CA PHE A 82 18.92 5.23 -12.16
C PHE A 82 19.76 6.44 -11.71
N TYR A 83 19.65 7.55 -12.44
CA TYR A 83 20.25 8.85 -12.10
C TYR A 83 21.76 8.79 -11.83
N GLU A 84 22.47 8.22 -12.80
CA GLU A 84 23.91 7.99 -12.77
C GLU A 84 24.70 9.26 -12.44
N GLY A 85 25.56 9.20 -11.42
CA GLY A 85 26.39 10.32 -10.97
C GLY A 85 25.70 11.31 -10.03
N SER A 86 24.40 11.15 -9.76
CA SER A 86 23.71 12.01 -8.80
C SER A 86 24.16 11.73 -7.36
N ARG A 87 24.19 12.79 -6.55
CA ARG A 87 24.38 12.70 -5.10
C ARG A 87 23.34 13.58 -4.40
N LEU A 88 22.57 12.98 -3.52
CA LEU A 88 21.42 13.59 -2.87
C LEU A 88 21.29 13.13 -1.42
N ASN A 89 20.35 13.71 -0.69
CA ASN A 89 19.93 13.19 0.61
C ASN A 89 18.40 13.26 0.77
N TYR A 90 17.79 12.15 1.19
CA TYR A 90 16.34 12.05 1.40
C TYR A 90 15.85 13.04 2.48
N ALA A 91 16.59 13.17 3.59
CA ALA A 91 16.23 14.06 4.69
C ALA A 91 16.38 15.53 4.32
N GLU A 92 17.40 15.89 3.54
CA GLU A 92 17.58 17.25 3.03
C GLU A 92 16.40 17.72 2.18
N ASN A 93 15.83 16.82 1.38
CA ASN A 93 14.69 17.10 0.52
C ASN A 93 13.38 17.20 1.30
N ILE A 94 13.18 16.37 2.34
CA ILE A 94 12.08 16.57 3.29
C ILE A 94 12.21 17.91 4.00
N LEU A 95 13.37 18.21 4.56
CA LEU A 95 13.65 19.42 5.34
C LEU A 95 14.12 20.58 4.46
N SER A 96 13.68 20.59 3.21
CA SER A 96 14.03 21.63 2.23
C SER A 96 13.30 22.94 2.51
N ARG A 97 12.10 22.84 3.10
CA ARG A 97 11.31 23.96 3.64
C ARG A 97 11.74 24.26 5.07
N THR A 98 11.74 25.54 5.42
CA THR A 98 12.07 26.09 6.74
C THR A 98 11.01 27.12 7.14
N GLY A 99 11.05 27.57 8.40
CA GLY A 99 10.16 28.59 8.93
C GLY A 99 9.11 28.06 9.91
N SER A 100 8.29 28.99 10.42
CA SER A 100 7.28 28.75 11.46
C SER A 100 5.99 28.08 10.97
N GLY A 101 5.83 27.85 9.67
CA GLY A 101 4.68 27.12 9.14
C GLY A 101 4.66 25.67 9.63
N ILE A 102 3.46 25.12 9.85
CA ILE A 102 3.29 23.75 10.36
C ILE A 102 3.75 22.72 9.31
N ALA A 103 4.52 21.73 9.76
CA ALA A 103 4.96 20.57 8.99
C ALA A 103 4.21 19.29 9.42
N VAL A 104 4.01 19.13 10.74
CA VAL A 104 3.44 17.91 11.33
C VAL A 104 2.39 18.29 12.35
N LYS A 105 1.25 17.59 12.31
CA LYS A 105 0.25 17.56 13.38
C LYS A 105 0.19 16.15 13.92
N ALA A 106 0.45 15.95 15.20
CA ALA A 106 0.53 14.62 15.81
C ALA A 106 -0.40 14.50 17.00
N PHE A 107 -1.18 13.42 17.04
CA PHE A 107 -2.04 13.12 18.17
C PHE A 107 -2.22 11.63 18.38
N ASN A 108 -2.78 11.29 19.53
CA ASN A 108 -3.09 9.94 19.99
C ASN A 108 -4.41 9.96 20.76
N GLU A 109 -4.77 8.84 21.38
CA GLU A 109 -6.00 8.73 22.18
C GLU A 109 -6.02 9.68 23.40
N GLU A 110 -4.84 10.11 23.84
CA GLU A 110 -4.47 11.09 24.87
C GLU A 110 -5.00 12.51 24.66
N ASN A 111 -4.69 13.01 23.46
CA ASN A 111 -4.74 14.42 23.09
C ASN A 111 -5.52 14.65 21.79
N LEU A 112 -6.52 13.80 21.54
CA LEU A 112 -7.32 13.77 20.30
C LEU A 112 -7.82 15.16 19.85
N ASN A 113 -8.19 16.04 20.79
CA ASN A 113 -8.71 17.38 20.50
C ASN A 113 -7.65 18.51 20.64
N CYS A 114 -6.41 18.17 20.97
CA CYS A 114 -5.31 19.11 21.16
C CYS A 114 -4.02 18.51 20.57
N PRO A 115 -3.94 18.39 19.24
CA PRO A 115 -2.79 17.81 18.59
C PRO A 115 -1.52 18.63 18.86
N GLU A 116 -0.39 17.94 18.99
CA GLU A 116 0.93 18.57 18.94
C GLU A 116 1.17 19.08 17.52
N GLU A 117 1.50 20.35 17.37
CA GLU A 117 1.84 20.94 16.07
C GLU A 117 3.33 21.31 16.05
N LEU A 118 4.05 20.80 15.06
CA LEU A 118 5.45 21.15 14.81
C LEU A 118 5.56 21.97 13.54
N SER A 119 6.23 23.11 13.64
CA SER A 119 6.72 23.85 12.49
C SER A 119 7.85 23.12 11.76
N TRP A 120 8.16 23.57 10.53
CA TRP A 120 9.31 23.09 9.77
C TRP A 120 10.63 23.25 10.54
N ASP A 121 10.83 24.39 11.20
CA ASP A 121 12.04 24.63 12.01
C ASP A 121 12.11 23.72 13.24
N GLN A 122 10.97 23.47 13.91
CA GLN A 122 10.92 22.54 15.04
C GLN A 122 11.18 21.09 14.62
N LEU A 123 10.63 20.64 13.48
CA LEU A 123 10.92 19.32 12.94
C LEU A 123 12.41 19.19 12.58
N ARG A 124 12.98 20.21 11.93
CA ARG A 124 14.40 20.27 11.58
C ARG A 124 15.29 20.18 12.83
N GLU A 125 14.92 20.89 13.89
CA GLU A 125 15.66 20.85 15.15
C GLU A 125 15.58 19.49 15.84
N ARG A 126 14.40 18.84 15.85
CA ARG A 126 14.27 17.46 16.34
C ARG A 126 15.18 16.49 15.59
N VAL A 127 15.24 16.61 14.26
CA VAL A 127 16.14 15.81 13.42
C VAL A 127 17.61 16.14 13.71
N ARG A 128 17.98 17.41 13.90
CA ARG A 128 19.34 17.82 14.28
C ARG A 128 19.79 17.12 15.56
N VAL A 129 18.97 17.15 16.60
CA VAL A 129 19.27 16.51 17.90
C VAL A 129 19.52 15.01 17.73
N PHE A 130 18.65 14.30 17.00
CA PHE A 130 18.82 12.87 16.76
C PHE A 130 20.04 12.55 15.89
N VAL A 131 20.30 13.34 14.84
CA VAL A 131 21.50 13.18 13.99
C VAL A 131 22.77 13.33 14.82
N ASP A 132 22.85 14.34 15.69
CA ASP A 132 24.01 14.58 16.55
C ASP A 132 24.19 13.44 17.57
N ALA A 133 23.10 12.97 18.18
CA ALA A 133 23.12 11.85 19.12
C ALA A 133 23.52 10.52 18.47
N LEU A 134 22.99 10.22 17.27
CA LEU A 134 23.33 9.03 16.49
C LEU A 134 24.82 9.04 16.11
N LYS A 135 25.31 10.15 15.55
CA LYS A 135 26.74 10.29 15.20
C LYS A 135 27.64 10.19 16.44
N SER A 136 27.26 10.82 17.54
CA SER A 136 28.03 10.80 18.80
C SER A 136 27.99 9.43 19.48
N SER A 137 26.98 8.60 19.18
CA SER A 137 26.90 7.20 19.61
C SER A 137 27.58 6.23 18.63
N GLY A 138 28.30 6.73 17.62
CA GLY A 138 29.07 5.92 16.68
C GLY A 138 28.27 5.28 15.55
N ILE A 139 27.05 5.77 15.28
CA ILE A 139 26.27 5.34 14.12
C ILE A 139 26.83 6.00 12.87
N ALA A 140 27.21 5.17 11.90
CA ALA A 140 27.79 5.56 10.63
C ALA A 140 26.89 5.17 9.45
N LYS A 141 27.27 5.64 8.27
CA LYS A 141 26.62 5.28 7.01
C LYS A 141 26.60 3.76 6.83
N GLY A 142 25.44 3.22 6.45
CA GLY A 142 25.21 1.78 6.25
C GLY A 142 24.87 0.99 7.52
N ASP A 143 25.00 1.58 8.71
CA ASP A 143 24.53 0.95 9.94
C ASP A 143 23.01 0.90 9.98
N VAL A 144 22.46 -0.14 10.61
CA VAL A 144 21.01 -0.29 10.79
C VAL A 144 20.58 0.25 12.16
N ILE A 145 19.61 1.14 12.16
CA ILE A 145 18.80 1.46 13.33
C ILE A 145 17.39 0.86 13.16
N CYS A 146 16.76 0.51 14.27
CA CYS A 146 15.43 -0.09 14.29
C CYS A 146 14.50 0.71 15.21
N VAL A 147 13.24 0.86 14.81
CA VAL A 147 12.19 1.53 15.60
C VAL A 147 11.01 0.58 15.81
N VAL A 148 10.63 0.33 17.06
CA VAL A 148 9.38 -0.35 17.44
C VAL A 148 8.50 0.66 18.14
N GLY A 149 7.47 1.17 17.46
CA GLY A 149 6.74 2.33 17.96
C GLY A 149 5.45 2.64 17.21
N GLY A 150 4.82 3.74 17.64
CA GLY A 150 3.62 4.32 17.06
C GLY A 150 3.89 5.38 16.00
N SER A 151 2.84 5.87 15.34
CA SER A 151 2.92 6.97 14.37
C SER A 151 3.06 8.30 15.10
N THR A 152 4.30 8.65 15.48
CA THR A 152 4.61 9.82 16.31
C THR A 152 5.68 10.69 15.66
N VAL A 153 5.82 11.93 16.15
CA VAL A 153 6.91 12.84 15.78
C VAL A 153 8.29 12.19 16.01
N THR A 154 8.46 11.46 17.13
CA THR A 154 9.70 10.76 17.45
C THR A 154 10.05 9.72 16.39
N SER A 155 9.09 8.84 16.03
CA SER A 155 9.30 7.82 14.99
C SER A 155 9.63 8.45 13.64
N LEU A 156 8.92 9.51 13.25
CA LEU A 156 9.17 10.26 12.01
C LEU A 156 10.58 10.86 12.00
N ALA A 157 10.96 11.56 13.07
CA ALA A 157 12.24 12.24 13.15
C ALA A 157 13.42 11.24 13.19
N LEU A 158 13.28 10.08 13.82
CA LEU A 158 14.29 9.00 13.77
C LEU A 158 14.48 8.46 12.35
N VAL A 159 13.39 8.25 11.61
CA VAL A 159 13.43 7.80 10.20
C VAL A 159 14.14 8.85 9.33
N ILE A 160 13.77 10.13 9.44
CA ILE A 160 14.45 11.22 8.73
C ILE A 160 15.94 11.31 9.13
N SER A 161 16.26 11.13 10.41
CA SER A 161 17.65 11.20 10.91
C SER A 161 18.53 10.08 10.36
N ALA A 162 17.99 8.86 10.19
CA ALA A 162 18.72 7.78 9.54
C ALA A 162 19.11 8.15 8.10
N ALA A 163 18.18 8.71 7.32
CA ALA A 163 18.47 9.22 5.98
C ALA A 163 19.55 10.30 5.99
N ALA A 164 19.49 11.25 6.93
CA ALA A 164 20.42 12.38 7.01
C ALA A 164 21.89 11.94 7.15
N ILE A 165 22.15 10.81 7.81
CA ILE A 165 23.50 10.28 8.03
C ILE A 165 23.86 9.10 7.11
N GLY A 166 22.97 8.72 6.19
CA GLY A 166 23.15 7.56 5.32
C GLY A 166 23.05 6.21 6.04
N ALA A 167 22.42 6.17 7.21
CA ALA A 167 22.08 4.93 7.90
C ALA A 167 20.82 4.29 7.28
N ILE A 168 20.60 3.04 7.66
CA ILE A 168 19.46 2.22 7.22
C ILE A 168 18.47 2.12 8.38
N VAL A 169 17.17 2.22 8.10
CA VAL A 169 16.11 2.15 9.11
C VAL A 169 15.11 1.03 8.80
N ALA A 170 14.69 0.33 9.85
CA ALA A 170 13.55 -0.58 9.81
C ALA A 170 12.55 -0.21 10.92
N CYS A 171 11.27 -0.16 10.56
CA CYS A 171 10.19 0.20 11.49
C CYS A 171 9.24 -0.97 11.71
N PHE A 172 8.79 -1.17 12.94
CA PHE A 172 7.81 -2.17 13.32
C PHE A 172 6.73 -1.54 14.22
N THR A 173 5.49 -1.99 14.02
CA THR A 173 4.35 -1.53 14.83
C THR A 173 4.37 -2.16 16.21
N THR A 174 3.78 -1.47 17.19
CA THR A 174 3.71 -1.91 18.60
C THR A 174 2.86 -3.16 18.80
N ASP A 175 1.97 -3.50 17.88
CA ASP A 175 1.15 -4.72 17.90
C ASP A 175 1.85 -5.94 17.27
N ALA A 176 3.06 -5.77 16.73
CA ALA A 176 3.82 -6.86 16.14
C ALA A 176 4.10 -7.96 17.18
N GLY A 177 3.72 -9.18 16.84
CA GLY A 177 3.92 -10.35 17.68
C GLY A 177 5.41 -10.68 17.87
N GLU A 178 5.71 -11.34 18.98
CA GLU A 178 7.05 -11.72 19.39
C GLU A 178 7.86 -12.43 18.28
N ARG A 179 7.31 -13.50 17.73
CA ARG A 179 7.93 -14.26 16.63
C ARG A 179 8.24 -13.38 15.42
N VAL A 180 7.33 -12.45 15.09
CA VAL A 180 7.48 -11.54 13.95
C VAL A 180 8.65 -10.58 14.19
N LEU A 181 8.76 -10.04 15.41
CA LEU A 181 9.87 -9.17 15.78
C LEU A 181 11.20 -9.93 15.78
N LEU A 182 11.24 -11.13 16.37
CA LEU A 182 12.44 -11.95 16.43
C LEU A 182 12.96 -12.33 15.03
N GLU A 183 12.09 -12.84 14.16
CA GLU A 183 12.47 -13.25 12.79
C GLU A 183 12.95 -12.08 11.94
N ARG A 184 12.55 -10.83 12.23
CA ARG A 184 12.88 -9.64 11.43
C ARG A 184 14.05 -8.86 12.00
N ILE A 185 14.00 -8.52 13.29
CA ILE A 185 15.08 -7.82 13.99
C ILE A 185 16.33 -8.72 14.03
N GLY A 186 16.15 -10.04 14.20
CA GLY A 186 17.25 -11.01 14.16
C GLY A 186 17.98 -11.09 12.80
N GLN A 187 17.32 -10.73 11.69
CA GLN A 187 17.97 -10.67 10.38
C GLN A 187 18.83 -9.41 10.18
N ILE A 188 18.41 -8.28 10.76
CA ILE A 188 19.03 -6.97 10.53
C ILE A 188 20.01 -6.58 11.64
N ARG A 189 19.88 -7.16 12.84
CA ARG A 189 20.75 -6.96 14.01
C ARG A 189 21.16 -5.50 14.20
N PRO A 190 20.22 -4.63 14.58
CA PRO A 190 20.47 -3.19 14.57
C PRO A 190 21.53 -2.80 15.61
N LYS A 191 22.27 -1.72 15.32
CA LYS A 191 23.15 -1.09 16.31
C LYS A 191 22.36 -0.37 17.40
N VAL A 192 21.18 0.15 17.07
CA VAL A 192 20.29 0.77 18.05
C VAL A 192 18.86 0.31 17.78
N LEU A 193 18.21 -0.19 18.82
CA LEU A 193 16.77 -0.45 18.83
C LEU A 193 16.09 0.63 19.67
N PHE A 194 15.36 1.52 19.01
CA PHE A 194 14.46 2.46 19.67
C PHE A 194 13.11 1.76 19.85
N ALA A 195 12.59 1.73 21.07
CA ALA A 195 11.32 1.07 21.36
C ALA A 195 10.47 1.86 22.36
N VAL A 196 9.16 1.93 22.13
CA VAL A 196 8.23 2.32 23.20
C VAL A 196 8.04 1.12 24.15
N PRO A 197 8.09 1.34 25.47
CA PRO A 197 7.87 0.28 26.45
C PRO A 197 6.38 -0.07 26.59
N ASP A 198 5.51 0.92 26.38
CA ASP A 198 4.06 0.79 26.43
C ASP A 198 3.40 1.66 25.35
N TYR A 199 2.16 1.34 25.02
CA TYR A 199 1.33 2.14 24.11
C TYR A 199 -0.14 2.06 24.49
N ARG A 200 -0.93 3.04 24.05
CA ARG A 200 -2.39 3.01 24.17
C ARG A 200 -3.05 2.62 22.86
N TYR A 201 -4.02 1.71 22.95
CA TYR A 201 -4.86 1.36 21.81
C TYR A 201 -6.25 0.97 22.28
N ASN A 202 -7.25 1.57 21.66
CA ASN A 202 -8.67 1.38 21.97
C ASN A 202 -8.99 1.65 23.46
N GLY A 203 -8.41 2.71 24.02
CA GLY A 203 -8.57 3.13 25.41
C GLY A 203 -7.79 2.31 26.43
N LYS A 204 -7.07 1.26 26.01
CA LYS A 204 -6.32 0.36 26.89
C LYS A 204 -4.83 0.63 26.81
N LEU A 205 -4.15 0.56 27.94
CA LEU A 205 -2.69 0.60 28.03
C LEU A 205 -2.14 -0.81 27.83
N HIS A 206 -1.15 -0.94 26.96
CA HIS A 206 -0.48 -2.19 26.62
C HIS A 206 1.02 -2.07 26.92
N ASP A 207 1.50 -2.81 27.92
CA ASP A 207 2.94 -2.96 28.20
C ASP A 207 3.53 -4.03 27.29
N ILE A 208 4.63 -3.70 26.61
CA ILE A 208 5.35 -4.58 25.70
C ILE A 208 6.82 -4.75 26.07
N THR A 209 7.24 -4.23 27.23
CA THR A 209 8.62 -4.23 27.72
C THR A 209 9.24 -5.63 27.71
N SER A 210 8.55 -6.61 28.31
CA SER A 210 9.04 -7.99 28.40
C SER A 210 9.23 -8.64 27.04
N ARG A 211 8.33 -8.37 26.10
CA ARG A 211 8.41 -8.88 24.72
C ARG A 211 9.60 -8.27 23.97
N ILE A 212 9.83 -6.96 24.10
CA ILE A 212 10.98 -6.29 23.46
C ILE A 212 12.29 -6.77 24.08
N GLN A 213 12.35 -6.87 25.42
CA GLN A 213 13.54 -7.35 26.12
C GLN A 213 13.89 -8.77 25.69
N MET A 214 12.90 -9.67 25.63
CA MET A 214 13.13 -11.05 25.18
C MET A 214 13.67 -11.09 23.75
N VAL A 215 13.08 -10.31 22.82
CA VAL A 215 13.60 -10.24 21.44
C VAL A 215 15.04 -9.74 21.43
N TRP A 216 15.32 -8.67 22.19
CA TRP A 216 16.66 -8.07 22.28
C TRP A 216 17.69 -9.07 22.81
N ASP A 217 17.39 -9.78 23.90
CA ASP A 217 18.32 -10.75 24.48
C ASP A 217 18.52 -11.95 23.53
N THR A 218 17.45 -12.43 22.88
CA THR A 218 17.50 -13.62 22.00
C THR A 218 18.28 -13.39 20.71
N ILE A 219 18.29 -12.16 20.18
CA ILE A 219 19.07 -11.87 18.96
C ILE A 219 20.58 -11.79 19.21
N GLU A 220 21.01 -11.79 20.48
CA GLU A 220 22.40 -11.61 20.92
C GLU A 220 23.04 -10.36 20.26
N PRO A 221 22.66 -9.16 20.71
CA PRO A 221 23.03 -7.92 20.04
C PRO A 221 24.55 -7.75 20.06
N ALA A 222 25.09 -7.18 18.98
CA ALA A 222 26.53 -6.99 18.85
C ALA A 222 27.08 -6.08 19.98
N ALA A 223 28.36 -6.24 20.31
CA ALA A 223 29.00 -5.37 21.29
C ALA A 223 28.87 -3.90 20.87
N GLY A 224 28.41 -3.05 21.79
CA GLY A 224 28.15 -1.63 21.54
C GLY A 224 26.74 -1.34 20.98
N SER A 225 25.94 -2.36 20.68
CA SER A 225 24.52 -2.16 20.38
C SER A 225 23.72 -1.78 21.62
N GLU A 226 22.65 -1.00 21.45
CA GLU A 226 21.87 -0.46 22.57
C GLU A 226 20.36 -0.49 22.33
N LEU A 227 19.61 -0.68 23.42
CA LEU A 227 18.16 -0.58 23.49
C LEU A 227 17.77 0.76 24.15
N VAL A 228 16.99 1.57 23.45
CA VAL A 228 16.62 2.94 23.85
C VAL A 228 15.11 3.06 23.98
N SER A 229 14.63 3.50 25.15
CA SER A 229 13.21 3.80 25.36
C SER A 229 12.83 5.12 24.70
N THR A 230 11.80 5.10 23.85
CA THR A 230 11.15 6.31 23.30
C THR A 230 9.83 6.65 24.01
N GLY A 231 9.50 5.94 25.10
CA GLY A 231 8.28 6.17 25.88
C GLY A 231 8.42 7.22 26.98
N LYS A 232 7.32 7.45 27.71
CA LYS A 232 7.28 8.36 28.88
C LYS A 232 8.11 7.85 30.06
N HIS A 233 8.36 6.55 30.12
CA HIS A 233 9.16 5.90 31.15
C HIS A 233 10.27 5.06 30.50
N THR A 234 11.27 4.66 31.30
CA THR A 234 12.41 3.86 30.82
C THR A 234 12.51 2.58 31.65
N PRO A 235 12.34 1.40 31.04
CA PRO A 235 12.53 0.13 31.72
C PRO A 235 13.97 -0.06 32.25
N PRO A 236 14.17 -0.89 33.29
CA PRO A 236 15.50 -1.25 33.76
C PRO A 236 16.36 -1.85 32.63
N GLY A 237 17.61 -1.39 32.52
CA GLY A 237 18.55 -1.84 31.48
C GLY A 237 18.42 -1.12 30.13
N TRP A 238 17.37 -0.30 29.94
CA TRP A 238 17.22 0.52 28.73
C TRP A 238 17.82 1.90 28.96
N THR A 239 18.29 2.53 27.88
CA THR A 239 18.67 3.95 27.92
C THR A 239 17.47 4.83 27.62
N SER A 240 17.25 5.90 28.38
CA SER A 240 16.18 6.85 28.08
C SER A 240 16.52 7.68 26.84
N LEU A 241 15.51 8.12 26.08
CA LEU A 241 15.72 8.97 24.90
C LEU A 241 16.51 10.24 25.23
N ASP A 242 16.22 10.89 26.36
CA ASP A 242 16.94 12.09 26.81
C ASP A 242 18.42 11.81 27.08
N LYS A 243 18.73 10.69 27.74
CA LYS A 243 20.12 10.26 27.99
C LYS A 243 20.84 9.86 26.71
N TYR A 244 20.12 9.29 25.74
CA TYR A 244 20.68 9.03 24.42
C TYR A 244 21.01 10.34 23.70
N CYS A 245 20.07 11.30 23.71
CA CYS A 245 20.22 12.58 23.04
C CYS A 245 21.28 13.49 23.68
N SER A 246 21.49 13.40 25.00
CA SER A 246 22.50 14.19 25.71
C SER A 246 23.95 13.88 25.32
N ARG A 247 24.18 12.79 24.57
CA ARG A 247 25.48 12.48 23.95
C ARG A 247 25.83 13.41 22.80
N GLY A 248 24.84 14.11 22.25
CA GLY A 248 25.05 15.11 21.20
C GLY A 248 26.04 16.18 21.64
N THR A 249 26.80 16.68 20.67
CA THR A 249 27.89 17.64 20.91
C THR A 249 27.54 19.06 20.47
N GLY A 250 26.29 19.32 20.10
CA GLY A 250 25.82 20.59 19.56
C GLY A 250 26.10 20.75 18.07
N ARG A 251 26.29 19.65 17.33
CA ARG A 251 26.64 19.71 15.90
C ARG A 251 25.51 20.34 15.07
N PRO A 252 25.86 21.10 14.02
CA PRO A 252 24.88 21.54 13.05
C PRO A 252 24.30 20.35 12.27
N LEU A 253 23.09 20.51 11.74
CA LEU A 253 22.48 19.50 10.88
C LEU A 253 23.15 19.53 9.50
N GLU A 254 23.91 18.49 9.22
CA GLU A 254 24.54 18.24 7.91
C GLU A 254 23.95 16.98 7.29
N PHE A 255 23.74 17.02 5.98
CA PHE A 255 23.16 15.93 5.21
C PHE A 255 24.24 15.20 4.40
N GLU A 256 24.45 13.93 4.70
CA GLU A 256 25.39 13.08 3.98
C GLU A 256 24.93 12.92 2.53
N GLN A 257 25.74 13.39 1.57
CA GLN A 257 25.41 13.36 0.15
C GLN A 257 25.73 11.99 -0.44
N VAL A 258 24.70 11.19 -0.70
CA VAL A 258 24.84 9.78 -1.07
C VAL A 258 24.41 9.51 -2.51
N PRO A 259 24.97 8.47 -3.18
CA PRO A 259 24.47 8.01 -4.48
C PRO A 259 22.99 7.63 -4.45
N PHE A 260 22.32 7.72 -5.60
CA PHE A 260 20.88 7.47 -5.75
C PHE A 260 20.39 6.15 -5.10
N HIS A 261 21.09 5.03 -5.34
CA HIS A 261 20.70 3.70 -4.84
C HIS A 261 21.14 3.39 -3.41
N THR A 262 21.60 4.38 -2.65
CA THR A 262 22.06 4.13 -1.28
C THR A 262 20.92 3.51 -0.45
N PRO A 263 21.11 2.30 0.11
CA PRO A 263 20.13 1.64 0.96
C PRO A 263 19.65 2.54 2.09
N TYR A 264 18.36 2.49 2.38
CA TYR A 264 17.74 3.35 3.39
C TYR A 264 16.65 2.66 4.19
N VAL A 265 15.52 2.27 3.59
CA VAL A 265 14.42 1.64 4.35
C VAL A 265 14.40 0.15 4.10
N ILE A 266 14.36 -0.65 5.17
CA ILE A 266 14.05 -2.09 5.08
C ILE A 266 12.59 -2.30 5.45
N LEU A 267 11.79 -2.81 4.52
CA LEU A 267 10.42 -3.24 4.77
C LEU A 267 10.29 -4.74 4.62
N PHE A 268 9.67 -5.41 5.59
CA PHE A 268 9.51 -6.86 5.55
C PHE A 268 8.19 -7.30 4.93
N SER A 269 8.25 -8.20 3.95
CA SER A 269 7.07 -8.88 3.42
C SER A 269 6.81 -10.22 4.12
N SER A 270 5.54 -10.59 4.24
CA SER A 270 5.03 -11.78 4.94
C SER A 270 5.13 -13.07 4.10
N GLY A 271 6.24 -13.27 3.38
CA GLY A 271 6.46 -14.34 2.39
C GLY A 271 5.73 -15.67 2.66
N THR A 272 5.11 -16.25 1.62
CA THR A 272 4.14 -17.36 1.76
C THR A 272 4.73 -18.72 2.13
N THR A 273 6.06 -18.91 2.07
CA THR A 273 6.69 -20.24 2.19
C THR A 273 8.09 -20.23 2.84
N GLY A 274 8.50 -19.13 3.49
CA GLY A 274 9.84 -19.04 4.10
C GLY A 274 10.05 -17.84 5.01
N THR A 275 11.30 -17.62 5.45
CA THR A 275 11.70 -16.47 6.30
C THR A 275 11.26 -15.14 5.67
N PRO A 276 10.75 -14.16 6.46
CA PRO A 276 10.32 -12.86 5.95
C PRO A 276 11.42 -12.19 5.11
N LYS A 277 11.05 -11.68 3.93
CA LYS A 277 12.00 -11.04 3.00
C LYS A 277 12.17 -9.58 3.41
N GLY A 278 13.37 -9.17 3.81
CA GLY A 278 13.69 -7.77 4.05
C GLY A 278 13.93 -7.04 2.73
N ILE A 279 12.97 -6.24 2.28
CA ILE A 279 13.03 -5.51 1.00
C ILE A 279 13.72 -4.16 1.25
N VAL A 280 14.83 -3.91 0.55
CA VAL A 280 15.67 -2.72 0.78
C VAL A 280 15.39 -1.66 -0.28
N HIS A 281 14.93 -0.49 0.17
CA HIS A 281 14.65 0.68 -0.67
C HIS A 281 15.79 1.70 -0.62
N SER A 282 16.00 2.44 -1.70
CA SER A 282 17.02 3.48 -1.78
C SER A 282 16.50 4.87 -1.39
N GLN A 283 17.40 5.75 -0.93
CA GLN A 283 17.05 7.15 -0.68
C GLN A 283 16.50 7.85 -1.94
N GLY A 284 17.20 7.71 -3.06
CA GLY A 284 16.80 8.36 -4.31
C GLY A 284 15.50 7.82 -4.88
N GLY A 285 15.30 6.49 -4.83
CA GLY A 285 14.09 5.85 -5.33
C GLY A 285 12.85 6.32 -4.58
N LEU A 286 12.89 6.30 -3.24
CA LEU A 286 11.77 6.79 -2.41
C LEU A 286 11.51 8.29 -2.61
N LEU A 287 12.56 9.08 -2.78
CA LEU A 287 12.45 10.52 -3.02
C LEU A 287 11.76 10.85 -4.35
N VAL A 288 12.26 10.29 -5.46
CA VAL A 288 11.74 10.59 -6.80
C VAL A 288 10.32 10.06 -6.94
N ASN A 289 10.06 8.82 -6.49
CA ASN A 289 8.71 8.28 -6.57
C ASN A 289 7.74 9.01 -5.64
N GLY A 290 8.18 9.36 -4.43
CA GLY A 290 7.41 10.17 -3.49
C GLY A 290 6.97 11.50 -4.09
N LEU A 291 7.91 12.28 -4.65
CA LEU A 291 7.60 13.53 -5.34
C LEU A 291 6.67 13.34 -6.53
N LYS A 292 6.93 12.34 -7.38
CA LYS A 292 6.11 12.05 -8.56
C LYS A 292 4.66 11.76 -8.16
N GLU A 293 4.44 10.82 -7.24
CA GLU A 293 3.08 10.42 -6.83
C GLU A 293 2.36 11.58 -6.11
N HIS A 294 3.03 12.27 -5.18
CA HIS A 294 2.39 13.34 -4.42
C HIS A 294 2.14 14.59 -5.26
N ARG A 295 3.13 15.05 -6.04
CA ARG A 295 2.97 16.25 -6.85
C ARG A 295 2.04 16.03 -8.04
N LEU A 296 2.24 14.95 -8.80
CA LEU A 296 1.54 14.78 -10.08
C LEU A 296 0.21 14.04 -9.93
N HIS A 297 0.13 13.02 -9.08
CA HIS A 297 -1.10 12.23 -8.97
C HIS A 297 -2.04 12.69 -7.87
N TYR A 298 -1.50 13.07 -6.70
CA TYR A 298 -2.30 13.63 -5.61
C TYR A 298 -2.46 15.16 -5.70
N ASN A 299 -1.78 15.84 -6.64
CA ASN A 299 -1.80 17.29 -6.79
C ASN A 299 -1.44 18.03 -5.48
N HIS A 300 -0.50 17.49 -4.70
CA HIS A 300 -0.05 18.09 -3.45
C HIS A 300 0.87 19.28 -3.67
N ASP A 301 0.76 20.24 -2.75
CA ASP A 301 1.63 21.39 -2.60
C ASP A 301 1.72 21.81 -1.12
N GLU A 302 2.21 23.01 -0.86
CA GLU A 302 2.38 23.56 0.49
C GLU A 302 1.08 23.82 1.26
N HIS A 303 -0.08 23.79 0.59
CA HIS A 303 -1.38 23.96 1.22
C HIS A 303 -2.05 22.62 1.55
N ALA A 304 -1.54 21.51 1.00
CA ALA A 304 -2.09 20.20 1.28
C ALA A 304 -1.80 19.73 2.72
N VAL A 305 -2.80 19.09 3.34
CA VAL A 305 -2.69 18.44 4.65
C VAL A 305 -3.04 16.97 4.44
N HIS A 306 -2.02 16.12 4.47
CA HIS A 306 -2.15 14.71 4.14
C HIS A 306 -2.19 13.83 5.39
N TYR A 307 -3.23 13.02 5.49
CA TYR A 307 -3.39 11.99 6.51
C TYR A 307 -3.52 10.64 5.81
N HIS A 308 -2.85 9.62 6.32
CA HIS A 308 -3.15 8.24 5.95
C HIS A 308 -3.16 7.37 7.20
N TYR A 309 -4.26 6.67 7.46
CA TYR A 309 -4.31 5.76 8.60
C TYR A 309 -3.45 4.51 8.34
N ALA A 310 -2.20 4.56 8.81
CA ALA A 310 -1.23 3.48 8.70
C ALA A 310 -0.23 3.53 9.86
N GLY A 311 0.12 2.36 10.41
CA GLY A 311 1.20 2.23 11.40
C GLY A 311 2.58 2.28 10.77
N ILE A 312 3.61 2.61 11.55
CA ILE A 312 4.97 2.85 11.05
C ILE A 312 5.63 1.66 10.34
N GLY A 313 5.19 0.43 10.65
CA GLY A 313 5.67 -0.79 10.00
C GLY A 313 5.03 -1.07 8.64
N TRP A 314 4.09 -0.24 8.20
CA TRP A 314 3.42 -0.39 6.91
C TRP A 314 4.06 0.49 5.85
N THR A 315 4.08 -0.03 4.63
CA THR A 315 4.52 0.72 3.43
C THR A 315 3.74 2.03 3.24
N LEU A 316 2.45 2.04 3.58
CA LEU A 316 1.60 3.23 3.43
C LEU A 316 2.04 4.40 4.31
N TRP A 317 2.61 4.13 5.49
CA TRP A 317 3.18 5.19 6.33
C TRP A 317 4.42 5.81 5.67
N ASN A 318 5.27 4.99 5.03
CA ASN A 318 6.44 5.46 4.29
C ASN A 318 6.04 6.26 3.03
N ILE A 319 4.97 5.85 2.34
CA ILE A 319 4.39 6.62 1.22
C ILE A 319 3.86 7.96 1.74
N MET A 320 3.10 7.98 2.83
CA MET A 320 2.51 9.20 3.43
C MET A 320 3.57 10.28 3.74
N ILE A 321 4.76 9.89 4.20
CA ILE A 321 5.89 10.82 4.44
C ILE A 321 6.29 11.57 3.17
N GLY A 322 6.10 10.97 1.99
CA GLY A 322 6.39 11.59 0.70
C GLY A 322 5.66 12.90 0.45
N ALA A 323 4.54 13.18 1.14
CA ALA A 323 3.87 14.47 1.08
C ALA A 323 4.78 15.63 1.54
N LEU A 324 5.70 15.40 2.48
CA LEU A 324 6.62 16.42 2.97
C LEU A 324 7.55 16.94 1.86
N PHE A 325 7.87 16.13 0.84
CA PHE A 325 8.67 16.59 -0.30
C PHE A 325 7.97 17.68 -1.10
N CYS A 326 6.64 17.73 -1.07
CA CYS A 326 5.87 18.78 -1.72
C CYS A 326 5.72 20.05 -0.87
N GLY A 327 6.33 20.08 0.32
CA GLY A 327 6.11 21.13 1.32
C GLY A 327 4.75 21.02 2.03
N SER A 328 4.01 19.92 1.80
CA SER A 328 2.72 19.66 2.43
C SER A 328 2.87 19.35 3.91
N GLN A 329 1.78 19.49 4.67
CA GLN A 329 1.72 19.06 6.06
C GLN A 329 1.32 17.58 6.13
N ILE A 330 1.78 16.85 7.15
CA ILE A 330 1.27 15.51 7.44
C ILE A 330 0.61 15.44 8.81
N VAL A 331 -0.36 14.55 8.91
CA VAL A 331 -1.06 14.24 10.16
C VAL A 331 -0.67 12.84 10.63
N LEU A 332 -0.14 12.75 11.84
CA LEU A 332 0.24 11.50 12.49
C LEU A 332 -0.79 11.17 13.58
N TYR A 333 -1.33 9.95 13.53
CA TYR A 333 -2.24 9.44 14.55
C TYR A 333 -1.73 8.12 15.12
N ASP A 334 -1.55 8.07 16.45
CA ASP A 334 -1.16 6.87 17.19
C ASP A 334 -2.33 6.39 18.06
N GLY A 335 -3.11 5.44 17.57
CA GLY A 335 -4.25 4.90 18.30
C GLY A 335 -5.24 4.14 17.43
N SER A 336 -6.31 3.66 18.04
CA SER A 336 -7.43 3.01 17.35
C SER A 336 -8.23 4.05 16.55
N PRO A 337 -8.59 3.78 15.29
CA PRO A 337 -9.36 4.72 14.48
C PRO A 337 -10.85 4.69 14.85
N PHE A 338 -11.21 3.92 15.88
CA PHE A 338 -12.57 3.71 16.38
C PHE A 338 -12.74 4.08 17.85
N TYR A 339 -11.72 4.71 18.45
CA TYR A 339 -11.74 5.16 19.84
C TYR A 339 -11.63 6.70 19.91
N PRO A 340 -12.38 7.39 20.79
CA PRO A 340 -13.38 6.86 21.73
C PRO A 340 -14.70 6.43 21.05
N SER A 341 -14.92 6.87 19.80
CA SER A 341 -15.86 6.28 18.86
C SER A 341 -15.34 6.54 17.43
N PRO A 342 -15.80 5.80 16.41
CA PRO A 342 -15.46 6.07 15.02
C PRO A 342 -15.74 7.52 14.60
N GLU A 343 -16.89 8.07 15.00
CA GLU A 343 -17.29 9.46 14.68
C GLU A 343 -16.37 10.48 15.34
N LYS A 344 -16.03 10.31 16.62
CA LYS A 344 -15.20 11.25 17.36
C LYS A 344 -13.77 11.26 16.83
N GLN A 345 -13.22 10.09 16.50
CA GLN A 345 -11.90 9.98 15.90
C GLN A 345 -11.87 10.63 14.51
N LEU A 346 -12.87 10.31 13.67
CA LEU A 346 -13.00 10.90 12.35
C LEU A 346 -13.12 12.43 12.42
N ALA A 347 -13.97 12.94 13.31
CA ALA A 347 -14.15 14.38 13.52
C ALA A 347 -12.84 15.06 13.93
N ALA A 348 -12.06 14.45 14.82
CA ALA A 348 -10.77 14.98 15.25
C ALA A 348 -9.74 15.01 14.12
N VAL A 349 -9.65 13.95 13.30
CA VAL A 349 -8.81 13.95 12.09
C VAL A 349 -9.22 15.09 11.16
N MET A 350 -10.51 15.24 10.87
CA MET A 350 -11.00 16.28 9.98
C MET A 350 -10.74 17.69 10.53
N ALA A 351 -10.85 17.89 11.84
CA ALA A 351 -10.58 19.16 12.50
C ALA A 351 -9.13 19.66 12.33
N THR A 352 -8.18 18.77 12.02
CA THR A 352 -6.81 19.18 11.69
C THR A 352 -6.67 19.90 10.34
N GLY A 353 -7.76 19.94 9.55
CA GLY A 353 -7.80 20.59 8.25
C GLY A 353 -7.32 19.69 7.10
N VAL A 354 -7.41 18.37 7.26
CA VAL A 354 -7.05 17.38 6.23
C VAL A 354 -7.71 17.73 4.89
N THR A 355 -6.90 17.77 3.84
CA THR A 355 -7.35 17.89 2.45
C THR A 355 -7.28 16.54 1.72
N SER A 356 -6.37 15.66 2.15
CA SER A 356 -6.19 14.31 1.61
C SER A 356 -6.35 13.27 2.71
N PHE A 357 -7.49 12.57 2.75
CA PHE A 357 -7.82 11.59 3.79
C PHE A 357 -7.63 10.15 3.30
N GLY A 358 -6.53 9.51 3.70
CA GLY A 358 -6.15 8.16 3.28
C GLY A 358 -6.58 7.07 4.25
N ALA A 359 -7.24 6.03 3.73
CA ALA A 359 -7.54 4.81 4.50
C ALA A 359 -7.78 3.59 3.60
N GLY A 360 -7.60 2.39 4.16
CA GLY A 360 -7.88 1.15 3.45
C GLY A 360 -9.38 0.78 3.43
N PRO A 361 -9.83 -0.06 2.47
CA PRO A 361 -11.24 -0.47 2.35
C PRO A 361 -11.88 -0.99 3.65
N ARG A 362 -11.11 -1.71 4.47
CA ARG A 362 -11.60 -2.22 5.76
C ARG A 362 -12.07 -1.10 6.69
N TYR A 363 -11.38 0.04 6.72
CA TYR A 363 -11.78 1.18 7.55
C TYR A 363 -13.17 1.68 7.14
N PHE A 364 -13.41 1.86 5.85
CA PHE A 364 -14.71 2.30 5.34
C PHE A 364 -15.82 1.28 5.62
N THR A 365 -15.54 -0.02 5.49
CA THR A 365 -16.50 -1.07 5.89
C THR A 365 -16.91 -0.94 7.35
N GLU A 366 -15.97 -0.68 8.26
CA GLU A 366 -16.30 -0.54 9.68
C GLU A 366 -17.08 0.76 9.95
N LEU A 367 -16.80 1.86 9.25
CA LEU A 367 -17.64 3.06 9.33
C LEU A 367 -19.07 2.81 8.85
N MET A 368 -19.24 2.07 7.74
CA MET A 368 -20.55 1.68 7.22
C MET A 368 -21.32 0.83 8.23
N LYS A 369 -20.68 -0.18 8.83
CA LYS A 369 -21.30 -1.04 9.86
C LYS A 369 -21.71 -0.26 11.11
N ALA A 370 -20.90 0.73 11.49
CA ALA A 370 -21.19 1.61 12.62
C ALA A 370 -22.25 2.67 12.32
N ASN A 371 -22.74 2.76 11.07
CA ASN A 371 -23.66 3.81 10.60
C ASN A 371 -23.12 5.23 10.83
N VAL A 372 -21.80 5.40 10.71
CA VAL A 372 -21.14 6.71 10.80
C VAL A 372 -21.61 7.58 9.65
N ASN A 373 -21.95 8.84 9.93
CA ASN A 373 -22.14 9.88 8.91
C ASN A 373 -20.94 10.85 8.92
N PRO A 374 -19.96 10.68 8.02
CA PRO A 374 -18.82 11.59 7.83
C PRO A 374 -19.19 13.02 7.47
N ARG A 375 -20.30 13.22 6.74
CA ARG A 375 -20.62 14.47 6.02
C ARG A 375 -20.47 15.75 6.85
N PRO A 376 -20.92 15.82 8.12
CA PRO A 376 -20.79 17.03 8.93
C PRO A 376 -19.34 17.42 9.27
N TYR A 377 -18.42 16.46 9.18
CA TYR A 377 -17.00 16.67 9.52
C TYR A 377 -16.14 16.93 8.28
N VAL A 378 -16.63 16.62 7.08
CA VAL A 378 -15.87 16.82 5.84
C VAL A 378 -15.83 18.31 5.50
N GLY A 379 -14.75 18.97 5.93
CA GLY A 379 -14.51 20.40 5.68
C GLY A 379 -13.73 20.67 4.39
N LYS A 380 -12.45 20.25 4.36
CA LYS A 380 -11.50 20.59 3.28
C LYS A 380 -11.06 19.39 2.43
N VAL A 381 -11.59 18.21 2.69
CA VAL A 381 -11.16 16.99 1.98
C VAL A 381 -11.58 17.08 0.52
N ASP A 382 -10.61 17.05 -0.38
CA ASP A 382 -10.81 17.02 -1.82
C ASP A 382 -10.53 15.63 -2.43
N LYS A 383 -9.83 14.76 -1.69
CA LYS A 383 -9.49 13.41 -2.14
C LYS A 383 -9.36 12.39 -1.02
N ILE A 384 -9.66 11.15 -1.38
CA ILE A 384 -9.53 9.97 -0.52
C ILE A 384 -8.63 8.94 -1.21
N PRO A 385 -7.32 8.92 -0.89
CA PRO A 385 -6.45 7.82 -1.27
C PRO A 385 -6.89 6.52 -0.60
N SER A 386 -7.05 5.45 -1.37
CA SER A 386 -7.35 4.13 -0.83
C SER A 386 -6.37 3.08 -1.34
N ALA A 387 -5.93 2.20 -0.43
CA ALA A 387 -4.89 1.22 -0.71
C ALA A 387 -5.01 -0.02 0.19
N GLY A 388 -4.26 -1.07 -0.14
CA GLY A 388 -4.13 -2.29 0.67
C GLY A 388 -5.19 -3.37 0.36
N ALA A 389 -6.30 -3.01 -0.27
CA ALA A 389 -7.28 -3.93 -0.84
C ALA A 389 -8.06 -3.22 -1.96
N LEU A 390 -8.84 -3.98 -2.74
CA LEU A 390 -9.77 -3.40 -3.71
C LEU A 390 -10.87 -2.61 -2.97
N LEU A 391 -11.03 -1.34 -3.32
CA LEU A 391 -12.19 -0.55 -2.92
C LEU A 391 -13.39 -1.01 -3.75
N THR A 392 -14.42 -1.55 -3.11
CA THR A 392 -15.56 -2.11 -3.84
C THR A 392 -16.45 -1.02 -4.44
N GLU A 393 -17.28 -1.38 -5.42
CA GLU A 393 -18.28 -0.47 -5.97
C GLU A 393 -19.21 0.10 -4.88
N GLN A 394 -19.68 -0.77 -3.97
CA GLN A 394 -20.54 -0.38 -2.85
C GLN A 394 -19.85 0.64 -1.93
N GLN A 395 -18.58 0.40 -1.58
CA GLN A 395 -17.81 1.34 -0.76
C GLN A 395 -17.59 2.67 -1.50
N SER A 396 -17.30 2.60 -2.80
CA SER A 396 -17.07 3.79 -3.63
C SER A 396 -18.32 4.67 -3.69
N ILE A 397 -19.49 4.06 -3.88
CA ILE A 397 -20.79 4.76 -3.85
C ILE A 397 -21.04 5.36 -2.46
N TRP A 398 -20.84 4.57 -1.39
CA TRP A 398 -21.02 5.06 -0.03
C TRP A 398 -20.11 6.25 0.29
N ILE A 399 -18.84 6.22 -0.10
CA ILE A 399 -17.90 7.33 0.08
C ILE A 399 -18.39 8.58 -0.65
N ARG A 400 -18.80 8.46 -1.93
CA ARG A 400 -19.35 9.58 -2.70
C ARG A 400 -20.54 10.22 -1.97
N ASP A 401 -21.47 9.41 -1.48
CA ASP A 401 -22.70 9.89 -0.87
C ASP A 401 -22.48 10.49 0.54
N ASN A 402 -21.49 9.99 1.27
CA ASN A 402 -21.27 10.35 2.68
C ASN A 402 -20.11 11.33 2.92
N PHE A 403 -19.05 11.29 2.11
CA PHE A 403 -17.98 12.29 2.16
C PHE A 403 -18.29 13.46 1.23
N GLY A 404 -18.86 13.18 0.05
CA GLY A 404 -19.28 14.20 -0.91
C GLY A 404 -18.93 13.85 -2.35
N ALA A 405 -19.82 14.20 -3.28
CA ALA A 405 -19.63 13.94 -4.70
C ALA A 405 -18.45 14.69 -5.34
N HIS A 406 -17.91 15.71 -4.67
CA HIS A 406 -16.71 16.45 -5.11
C HIS A 406 -15.40 15.77 -4.68
N VAL A 407 -15.46 14.77 -3.79
CA VAL A 407 -14.27 14.14 -3.22
C VAL A 407 -13.75 13.08 -4.19
N CYS A 408 -12.54 13.29 -4.72
CA CYS A 408 -11.89 12.36 -5.64
C CYS A 408 -11.39 11.11 -4.93
N GLN A 409 -11.91 9.95 -5.32
CA GLN A 409 -11.42 8.67 -4.81
C GLN A 409 -10.18 8.24 -5.60
N ILE A 410 -9.05 8.12 -4.93
CA ILE A 410 -7.77 7.73 -5.54
C ILE A 410 -7.42 6.34 -5.05
N SER A 411 -8.01 5.34 -5.70
CA SER A 411 -7.62 3.94 -5.49
C SER A 411 -6.22 3.72 -6.05
N THR A 412 -5.37 3.06 -5.28
CA THR A 412 -3.97 2.76 -5.65
C THR A 412 -3.67 1.28 -5.44
N SER A 413 -2.78 0.72 -6.27
CA SER A 413 -2.26 -0.63 -6.06
C SER A 413 -0.78 -0.70 -6.41
N GLY A 414 -0.05 -1.37 -5.53
CA GLY A 414 1.40 -1.50 -5.52
C GLY A 414 1.77 -2.44 -4.39
N GLY A 415 2.75 -2.05 -3.57
CA GLY A 415 3.12 -2.88 -2.44
C GLY A 415 4.42 -2.48 -1.75
N THR A 416 4.75 -3.27 -0.74
CA THR A 416 6.01 -3.19 0.02
C THR A 416 7.24 -3.28 -0.87
N GLU A 417 7.10 -3.96 -2.01
CA GLU A 417 8.13 -4.20 -3.00
C GLU A 417 8.67 -2.94 -3.65
N LEU A 418 7.85 -1.91 -3.85
CA LEU A 418 8.27 -0.67 -4.49
C LEU A 418 8.08 0.56 -3.60
N CYS A 419 7.45 0.40 -2.43
CA CYS A 419 7.08 1.52 -1.57
C CYS A 419 6.41 2.66 -2.36
N GLY A 420 5.44 2.26 -3.18
CA GLY A 420 4.78 3.09 -4.19
C GLY A 420 3.77 2.24 -4.95
N ASN A 421 3.37 2.73 -6.13
CA ASN A 421 2.21 2.20 -6.84
C ASN A 421 2.50 1.86 -8.31
N PHE A 422 2.00 0.72 -8.79
CA PHE A 422 2.00 0.39 -10.23
C PHE A 422 0.82 1.05 -10.94
N ILE A 423 -0.34 1.05 -10.28
CA ILE A 423 -1.57 1.68 -10.76
C ILE A 423 -2.06 2.67 -9.71
N HIS A 424 -2.65 3.75 -10.16
CA HIS A 424 -2.97 4.91 -9.35
C HIS A 424 -4.33 5.50 -9.76
N GLY A 425 -4.80 6.48 -9.00
CA GLY A 425 -5.83 7.42 -9.46
C GLY A 425 -5.22 8.74 -9.94
N THR A 426 -6.07 9.62 -10.45
CA THR A 426 -5.72 11.01 -10.75
C THR A 426 -6.96 11.88 -10.56
N GLN A 427 -6.77 13.13 -10.16
CA GLN A 427 -7.85 14.11 -10.10
C GLN A 427 -8.20 14.72 -11.46
N THR A 428 -7.52 14.30 -12.54
CA THR A 428 -7.67 14.85 -13.89
C THR A 428 -8.47 13.98 -14.86
N LEU A 429 -9.00 12.83 -14.40
CA LEU A 429 -9.81 11.92 -15.21
C LEU A 429 -11.07 11.51 -14.43
N PRO A 430 -12.14 11.07 -15.11
CA PRO A 430 -13.30 10.51 -14.46
C PRO A 430 -12.96 9.34 -13.54
N VAL A 431 -13.66 9.26 -12.40
CA VAL A 431 -13.51 8.15 -11.45
C VAL A 431 -14.71 7.23 -11.55
N TYR A 432 -14.44 5.93 -11.70
CA TYR A 432 -15.46 4.88 -11.76
C TYR A 432 -15.39 4.01 -10.51
N ALA A 433 -16.55 3.65 -9.99
CA ALA A 433 -16.65 2.84 -8.78
C ALA A 433 -15.96 1.48 -8.97
N GLY A 434 -15.09 1.09 -8.04
CA GLY A 434 -14.37 -0.19 -8.11
C GLY A 434 -13.16 -0.25 -9.05
N GLU A 435 -12.76 0.87 -9.68
CA GLU A 435 -11.62 0.92 -10.59
C GLU A 435 -10.51 1.86 -10.08
N ASN A 436 -9.26 1.51 -10.40
CA ASN A 436 -8.13 2.43 -10.39
C ASN A 436 -8.10 3.16 -11.74
N ALA A 437 -7.90 4.48 -11.75
CA ALA A 437 -8.08 5.26 -12.98
C ALA A 437 -6.96 5.08 -14.01
N VAL A 438 -5.71 4.91 -13.56
CA VAL A 438 -4.54 5.02 -14.46
C VAL A 438 -3.40 4.07 -14.10
N LYS A 439 -2.62 3.68 -15.11
CA LYS A 439 -1.25 3.17 -14.93
C LYS A 439 -0.36 4.32 -14.46
N ASN A 440 0.48 4.10 -13.45
CA ASN A 440 1.33 5.16 -12.89
C ASN A 440 2.38 5.64 -13.93
N LEU A 441 2.71 6.94 -13.94
CA LEU A 441 3.70 7.50 -14.86
C LEU A 441 5.08 6.86 -14.65
N GLY A 442 5.75 6.53 -15.75
CA GLY A 442 7.03 5.83 -15.78
C GLY A 442 6.94 4.33 -15.46
N MET A 443 5.74 3.78 -15.29
CA MET A 443 5.51 2.34 -15.06
C MET A 443 4.88 1.70 -16.29
N ASP A 444 5.61 0.81 -16.96
CA ASP A 444 5.13 0.06 -18.14
C ASP A 444 4.30 -1.16 -17.71
N VAL A 445 3.14 -0.86 -17.11
CA VAL A 445 2.21 -1.86 -16.58
C VAL A 445 1.39 -2.49 -17.69
N ASP A 446 1.24 -3.80 -17.65
CA ASP A 446 0.42 -4.57 -18.59
C ASP A 446 -0.27 -5.77 -17.92
N VAL A 447 -1.12 -6.45 -18.68
CA VAL A 447 -1.82 -7.67 -18.26
C VAL A 447 -1.36 -8.83 -19.12
N PHE A 448 -0.67 -9.81 -18.52
CA PHE A 448 -0.13 -10.96 -19.25
C PHE A 448 -0.94 -12.24 -19.01
N GLY A 449 -1.18 -12.98 -20.10
CA GLY A 449 -1.76 -14.30 -20.06
C GLY A 449 -0.74 -15.36 -19.61
N PRO A 450 -1.17 -16.63 -19.47
CA PRO A 450 -0.28 -17.72 -19.09
C PRO A 450 0.89 -17.95 -20.06
N ASP A 451 0.74 -17.55 -21.32
CA ASP A 451 1.77 -17.64 -22.38
C ASP A 451 2.84 -16.54 -22.29
N GLY A 452 2.73 -15.63 -21.31
CA GLY A 452 3.65 -14.51 -21.13
C GLY A 452 3.46 -13.39 -22.16
N ARG A 453 2.29 -13.31 -22.80
CA ARG A 453 1.94 -12.24 -23.73
C ARG A 453 0.81 -11.38 -23.20
N ARG A 454 0.75 -10.14 -23.71
CA ARG A 454 -0.34 -9.21 -23.41
C ARG A 454 -1.68 -9.80 -23.83
N VAL A 455 -2.65 -9.81 -22.92
CA VAL A 455 -4.05 -10.14 -23.25
C VAL A 455 -4.81 -8.91 -23.75
N PRO A 456 -5.86 -9.08 -24.58
CA PRO A 456 -6.78 -8.01 -24.93
C PRO A 456 -7.40 -7.31 -23.70
N GLU A 457 -7.76 -6.04 -23.85
CA GLU A 457 -8.54 -5.35 -22.82
C GLU A 457 -9.90 -6.05 -22.63
N GLY A 458 -10.37 -6.12 -21.38
CA GLY A 458 -11.52 -6.93 -20.97
C GLY A 458 -11.15 -8.32 -20.47
N GLU A 459 -9.97 -8.83 -20.83
CA GLU A 459 -9.46 -10.09 -20.29
C GLU A 459 -8.62 -9.87 -19.02
N SER A 460 -8.57 -10.92 -18.20
CA SER A 460 -7.86 -10.91 -16.93
C SER A 460 -6.54 -11.67 -17.06
N GLY A 461 -5.50 -11.16 -16.42
CA GLY A 461 -4.17 -11.77 -16.45
C GLY A 461 -3.29 -11.29 -15.31
N GLU A 462 -2.03 -11.68 -15.33
CA GLU A 462 -1.03 -11.24 -14.36
C GLU A 462 -0.73 -9.76 -14.54
N LEU A 463 -0.75 -9.00 -13.43
CA LEU A 463 -0.20 -7.65 -13.40
C LEU A 463 1.32 -7.76 -13.54
N VAL A 464 1.82 -7.20 -14.63
CA VAL A 464 3.26 -7.14 -14.92
C VAL A 464 3.75 -5.72 -15.09
N CYS A 465 5.05 -5.49 -14.88
CA CYS A 465 5.74 -4.27 -15.30
C CYS A 465 6.94 -4.66 -16.17
N LYS A 466 6.97 -4.15 -17.41
CA LYS A 466 7.94 -4.59 -18.44
C LYS A 466 9.24 -3.80 -18.42
N LYS A 467 9.26 -2.61 -17.82
CA LYS A 467 10.42 -1.69 -17.83
C LYS A 467 10.84 -1.33 -16.41
N PRO A 468 12.17 -1.20 -16.16
CA PRO A 468 12.64 -0.82 -14.84
C PRO A 468 12.19 0.58 -14.42
N PHE A 469 12.09 0.78 -13.10
CA PHE A 469 11.63 2.01 -12.46
C PHE A 469 12.50 2.38 -11.23
N PRO A 470 12.59 3.66 -10.82
CA PRO A 470 13.62 4.12 -9.87
C PRO A 470 13.51 3.58 -8.44
N ASN A 471 12.31 3.20 -8.00
CA ASN A 471 12.03 2.68 -6.66
C ASN A 471 11.89 1.15 -6.63
N MET A 472 12.52 0.45 -7.58
CA MET A 472 12.78 -0.97 -7.42
C MET A 472 13.64 -1.23 -6.17
N PRO A 473 13.46 -2.37 -5.47
CA PRO A 473 14.36 -2.77 -4.40
C PRO A 473 15.81 -2.75 -4.88
N VAL A 474 16.69 -2.17 -4.07
CA VAL A 474 18.15 -2.25 -4.29
C VAL A 474 18.60 -3.70 -4.18
N CYS A 475 18.06 -4.40 -3.19
CA CYS A 475 18.24 -5.81 -2.94
C CYS A 475 17.18 -6.35 -1.98
N PHE A 476 17.20 -7.65 -1.76
CA PHE A 476 16.70 -8.24 -0.52
C PHE A 476 17.85 -8.37 0.48
N TRP A 477 17.57 -8.03 1.73
CA TRP A 477 18.49 -8.16 2.86
C TRP A 477 18.91 -9.63 3.02
N ASN A 478 20.21 -9.85 3.22
CA ASN A 478 20.81 -11.19 3.32
C ASN A 478 20.45 -12.14 2.15
N ASP A 479 20.33 -11.60 0.92
CA ASP A 479 20.09 -12.36 -0.31
C ASP A 479 21.28 -12.29 -1.27
N SER A 480 22.38 -12.97 -0.91
CA SER A 480 23.59 -13.03 -1.71
C SER A 480 23.31 -13.52 -3.14
N GLY A 481 23.74 -12.76 -4.14
CA GLY A 481 23.47 -13.04 -5.55
C GLY A 481 22.03 -12.79 -5.99
N ARG A 482 21.20 -12.15 -5.14
CA ARG A 482 19.81 -11.74 -5.45
C ARG A 482 18.89 -12.90 -5.86
N LYS A 483 19.15 -14.12 -5.37
CA LYS A 483 18.41 -15.32 -5.77
C LYS A 483 16.94 -15.24 -5.38
N LYS A 484 16.65 -14.86 -4.12
CA LYS A 484 15.26 -14.72 -3.65
C LYS A 484 14.55 -13.56 -4.34
N TYR A 485 15.28 -12.49 -4.66
CA TYR A 485 14.73 -11.35 -5.38
C TYR A 485 14.35 -11.72 -6.82
N ARG A 486 15.25 -12.39 -7.56
CA ARG A 486 14.96 -12.90 -8.90
C ARG A 486 13.80 -13.89 -8.91
N ALA A 487 13.82 -14.85 -7.99
CA ALA A 487 12.75 -15.83 -7.85
C ALA A 487 11.39 -15.20 -7.52
N ALA A 488 11.38 -14.07 -6.81
CA ALA A 488 10.12 -13.43 -6.43
C ALA A 488 9.41 -12.77 -7.62
N TYR A 489 10.14 -12.19 -8.58
CA TYR A 489 9.51 -11.30 -9.58
C TYR A 489 9.90 -11.55 -11.04
N PHE A 490 10.99 -12.27 -11.32
CA PHE A 490 11.55 -12.38 -12.67
C PHE A 490 11.59 -13.81 -13.24
N GLU A 491 11.27 -14.84 -12.44
CA GLU A 491 11.30 -16.23 -12.91
C GLU A 491 10.09 -16.62 -13.78
N LYS A 492 8.92 -16.00 -13.56
CA LYS A 492 7.69 -16.38 -14.29
C LYS A 492 7.77 -15.97 -15.76
N PHE A 493 8.20 -14.74 -16.03
CA PHE A 493 8.30 -14.18 -17.38
C PHE A 493 9.68 -13.53 -17.55
N PRO A 494 10.48 -13.96 -18.54
CA PRO A 494 11.80 -13.39 -18.78
C PRO A 494 11.73 -11.87 -18.99
N HIS A 495 12.65 -11.14 -18.36
CA HIS A 495 12.79 -9.68 -18.49
C HIS A 495 11.52 -8.88 -18.13
N VAL A 496 10.64 -9.44 -17.31
CA VAL A 496 9.37 -8.80 -16.91
C VAL A 496 9.16 -9.00 -15.42
N TRP A 497 8.84 -7.92 -14.71
CA TRP A 497 8.40 -8.01 -13.32
C TRP A 497 6.99 -8.59 -13.25
N THR A 498 6.83 -9.71 -12.54
CA THR A 498 5.54 -10.30 -12.22
C THR A 498 5.16 -9.95 -10.79
N HIS A 499 4.09 -9.18 -10.58
CA HIS A 499 3.76 -8.66 -9.25
C HIS A 499 3.05 -9.68 -8.35
N GLY A 500 2.35 -10.64 -8.95
CA GLY A 500 1.59 -11.68 -8.24
C GLY A 500 0.13 -11.32 -7.94
N ASP A 501 -0.33 -10.16 -8.42
CA ASP A 501 -1.74 -9.77 -8.45
C ASP A 501 -2.32 -10.00 -9.85
N PHE A 502 -3.58 -10.42 -9.92
CA PHE A 502 -4.30 -10.45 -11.20
C PHE A 502 -5.00 -9.12 -11.42
N MET A 503 -5.04 -8.70 -12.67
CA MET A 503 -5.65 -7.45 -13.07
C MET A 503 -6.39 -7.62 -14.38
N ARG A 504 -7.37 -6.74 -14.61
CA ARG A 504 -8.02 -6.52 -15.90
C ARG A 504 -8.06 -5.03 -16.19
N ILE A 505 -7.97 -4.68 -17.47
CA ILE A 505 -8.20 -3.32 -17.98
C ILE A 505 -9.57 -3.29 -18.63
N ASN A 506 -10.41 -2.33 -18.23
CA ASN A 506 -11.72 -2.12 -18.83
C ASN A 506 -11.55 -1.49 -20.23
N PRO A 507 -12.13 -2.09 -21.30
CA PRO A 507 -11.92 -1.59 -22.66
C PRO A 507 -12.55 -0.21 -22.92
N GLU A 508 -13.60 0.13 -22.16
CA GLU A 508 -14.37 1.38 -22.32
C GLU A 508 -13.82 2.50 -21.43
N THR A 509 -13.70 2.26 -20.12
CA THR A 509 -13.25 3.29 -19.17
C THR A 509 -11.73 3.42 -19.10
N LYS A 510 -11.00 2.41 -19.61
CA LYS A 510 -9.55 2.20 -19.39
C LYS A 510 -9.14 2.03 -17.93
N GLY A 511 -10.10 1.94 -17.02
CA GLY A 511 -9.88 1.69 -15.61
C GLY A 511 -9.31 0.30 -15.36
N LEU A 512 -8.57 0.16 -14.27
CA LEU A 512 -7.87 -1.07 -13.90
C LEU A 512 -8.52 -1.66 -12.64
N THR A 513 -8.81 -2.96 -12.66
CA THR A 513 -9.37 -3.67 -11.50
C THR A 513 -8.43 -4.77 -11.04
N ILE A 514 -8.08 -4.77 -9.76
CA ILE A 514 -7.32 -5.86 -9.13
C ILE A 514 -8.28 -6.96 -8.68
N LEU A 515 -8.05 -8.19 -9.15
CA LEU A 515 -8.95 -9.34 -8.91
C LEU A 515 -8.46 -10.27 -7.78
N GLY A 516 -7.36 -9.92 -7.09
CA GLY A 516 -6.81 -10.68 -5.96
C GLY A 516 -5.70 -11.67 -6.33
N ARG A 517 -5.27 -12.53 -5.37
CA ARG A 517 -4.03 -13.36 -5.46
C ARG A 517 -4.21 -14.87 -5.66
N LYS A 518 -5.29 -15.48 -5.16
CA LYS A 518 -5.50 -16.96 -5.21
C LYS A 518 -6.83 -17.38 -5.84
N VAL A 519 -7.88 -16.60 -5.58
CA VAL A 519 -9.22 -16.78 -6.11
C VAL A 519 -9.40 -15.70 -7.17
N ALA A 520 -9.70 -16.11 -8.40
CA ALA A 520 -9.99 -15.20 -9.50
C ALA A 520 -11.42 -14.66 -9.36
N ASP A 521 -12.36 -15.52 -8.93
CA ASP A 521 -13.75 -15.15 -8.66
C ASP A 521 -14.42 -16.19 -7.74
N ALA A 522 -15.55 -15.83 -7.15
CA ALA A 522 -16.30 -16.72 -6.26
C ALA A 522 -17.80 -16.44 -6.28
N ILE A 523 -18.63 -17.46 -6.06
CA ILE A 523 -20.07 -17.27 -5.83
C ILE A 523 -20.50 -18.13 -4.64
N CYS A 524 -21.20 -17.51 -3.68
CA CYS A 524 -21.69 -18.16 -2.48
C CYS A 524 -23.21 -18.25 -2.53
N VAL A 525 -23.75 -19.46 -2.42
CA VAL A 525 -25.19 -19.71 -2.63
C VAL A 525 -25.71 -20.71 -1.61
N GLY A 526 -26.91 -20.47 -1.08
CA GLY A 526 -27.62 -21.41 -0.21
C GLY A 526 -28.30 -22.53 -1.00
N GLN A 527 -28.35 -23.72 -0.42
CA GLN A 527 -29.12 -24.87 -0.88
C GLN A 527 -30.10 -25.28 0.21
N GLN A 528 -31.38 -25.41 -0.14
CA GLN A 528 -32.41 -25.96 0.74
C GLN A 528 -33.39 -26.78 -0.09
N ARG A 529 -33.17 -28.09 -0.15
CA ARG A 529 -34.09 -29.04 -0.81
C ARG A 529 -35.23 -29.38 0.14
N GLU A 530 -36.33 -29.95 -0.37
CA GLU A 530 -37.50 -30.33 0.46
C GLU A 530 -37.12 -31.29 1.61
N GLN A 531 -36.15 -32.17 1.37
CA GLN A 531 -35.64 -33.13 2.35
C GLN A 531 -34.59 -32.55 3.31
N ASP A 532 -34.08 -31.34 3.07
CA ASP A 532 -32.98 -30.79 3.86
C ASP A 532 -33.54 -30.14 5.14
N PRO A 533 -32.97 -30.43 6.33
CA PRO A 533 -33.47 -29.90 7.60
C PRO A 533 -33.20 -28.40 7.79
N SER A 534 -32.25 -27.84 7.04
CA SER A 534 -31.85 -26.43 7.10
C SER A 534 -31.05 -26.06 5.86
N GLU A 535 -30.99 -24.76 5.54
CA GLU A 535 -30.18 -24.25 4.45
C GLU A 535 -28.67 -24.52 4.68
N ARG A 536 -27.99 -24.95 3.61
CA ARG A 536 -26.55 -25.21 3.59
C ARG A 536 -25.88 -24.29 2.59
N LEU A 537 -24.73 -23.72 2.95
CA LEU A 537 -24.03 -22.77 2.10
C LEU A 537 -22.95 -23.47 1.24
N PHE A 538 -22.95 -23.14 -0.05
CA PHE A 538 -21.96 -23.59 -1.03
C PHE A 538 -21.11 -22.40 -1.46
N LEU A 539 -19.79 -22.57 -1.49
CA LEU A 539 -18.86 -21.60 -2.07
C LEU A 539 -18.16 -22.23 -3.26
N PHE A 540 -18.47 -21.72 -4.46
CA PHE A 540 -17.75 -22.07 -5.67
C PHE A 540 -16.68 -21.03 -5.92
N LEU A 541 -15.47 -21.50 -6.18
CA LEU A 541 -14.26 -20.71 -6.34
C LEU A 541 -13.73 -20.95 -7.75
N LEU A 542 -13.68 -19.90 -8.55
CA LEU A 542 -12.84 -19.87 -9.73
C LEU A 542 -11.42 -19.59 -9.25
N LEU A 543 -10.58 -20.62 -9.29
CA LEU A 543 -9.18 -20.51 -8.88
C LEU A 543 -8.32 -20.05 -10.05
N LYS A 544 -7.22 -19.36 -9.72
CA LYS A 544 -6.25 -18.97 -10.74
C LYS A 544 -5.53 -20.18 -11.34
N ASP A 545 -5.02 -20.04 -12.56
CA ASP A 545 -4.26 -21.08 -13.25
C ASP A 545 -3.11 -21.64 -12.40
N GLY A 546 -2.99 -22.97 -12.38
CA GLY A 546 -2.02 -23.69 -11.58
C GLY A 546 -2.26 -23.63 -10.06
N LYS A 547 -3.39 -23.07 -9.60
CA LYS A 547 -3.81 -23.12 -8.18
C LYS A 547 -4.93 -24.13 -8.01
N SER A 548 -4.83 -24.93 -6.96
CA SER A 548 -5.84 -25.91 -6.56
C SER A 548 -6.53 -25.47 -5.27
N LEU A 549 -7.75 -25.98 -5.07
CA LEU A 549 -8.46 -25.77 -3.83
C LEU A 549 -7.77 -26.62 -2.76
N THR A 550 -6.96 -25.97 -1.94
CA THR A 550 -6.23 -26.62 -0.85
C THR A 550 -7.01 -26.50 0.45
N LYS A 551 -6.78 -27.46 1.35
CA LYS A 551 -7.37 -27.43 2.70
C LYS A 551 -7.00 -26.15 3.46
N GLU A 552 -5.76 -25.68 3.30
CA GLU A 552 -5.31 -24.41 3.88
C GLU A 552 -6.13 -23.21 3.38
N LEU A 553 -6.43 -23.14 2.07
CA LEU A 553 -7.24 -22.06 1.52
C LEU A 553 -8.68 -22.12 2.04
N GLU A 554 -9.27 -23.31 2.09
CA GLU A 554 -10.59 -23.54 2.68
C GLU A 554 -10.64 -23.08 4.14
N ASP A 555 -9.71 -23.55 4.97
CA ASP A 555 -9.66 -23.23 6.41
C ASP A 555 -9.43 -21.74 6.66
N ARG A 556 -8.64 -21.08 5.80
CA ARG A 556 -8.48 -19.62 5.82
C ARG A 556 -9.77 -18.90 5.50
N ILE A 557 -10.51 -19.33 4.48
CA ILE A 557 -11.81 -18.74 4.13
C ILE A 557 -12.80 -18.97 5.27
N LYS A 558 -12.89 -20.20 5.80
CA LYS A 558 -13.75 -20.53 6.95
C LYS A 558 -13.44 -19.65 8.16
N SER A 559 -12.17 -19.51 8.51
CA SER A 559 -11.72 -18.70 9.64
C SER A 559 -12.05 -17.22 9.43
N ALA A 560 -11.82 -16.69 8.24
CA ALA A 560 -12.14 -15.31 7.89
C ALA A 560 -13.66 -15.07 7.94
N THR A 561 -14.47 -15.92 7.32
CA THR A 561 -15.94 -15.81 7.32
C THR A 561 -16.51 -15.92 8.73
N GLN A 562 -16.00 -16.84 9.55
CA GLN A 562 -16.44 -16.97 10.94
C GLN A 562 -16.10 -15.73 11.78
N ARG A 563 -14.91 -15.16 11.57
CA ARG A 563 -14.44 -13.97 12.28
C ARG A 563 -15.18 -12.71 11.85
N ASP A 564 -15.38 -12.53 10.54
CA ASP A 564 -15.84 -11.27 9.95
C ASP A 564 -17.38 -11.22 9.83
N LEU A 565 -18.04 -12.37 9.85
CA LEU A 565 -19.50 -12.52 9.85
C LEU A 565 -19.94 -13.35 11.07
N SER A 566 -20.20 -14.65 10.89
CA SER A 566 -20.53 -15.56 12.00
C SER A 566 -20.38 -17.02 11.58
N ARG A 567 -20.46 -17.96 12.54
CA ARG A 567 -20.45 -19.41 12.25
C ARG A 567 -21.53 -19.85 11.26
N ARG A 568 -22.68 -19.15 11.21
CA ARG A 568 -23.78 -19.47 10.28
C ARG A 568 -23.48 -19.10 8.83
N HIS A 569 -22.53 -18.18 8.60
CA HIS A 569 -22.13 -17.75 7.25
C HIS A 569 -21.01 -18.61 6.66
N VAL A 570 -20.44 -19.54 7.43
CA VAL A 570 -19.34 -20.39 6.98
C VAL A 570 -19.89 -21.40 5.97
N PRO A 571 -19.41 -21.41 4.71
CA PRO A 571 -19.84 -22.40 3.74
C PRO A 571 -19.57 -23.82 4.22
N GLN A 572 -20.52 -24.71 3.99
CA GLN A 572 -20.36 -26.12 4.31
C GLN A 572 -19.58 -26.84 3.21
N PHE A 573 -19.77 -26.42 1.96
CA PHE A 573 -19.13 -27.01 0.80
C PHE A 573 -18.31 -26.00 0.02
N PHE A 574 -17.14 -26.44 -0.45
CA PHE A 574 -16.22 -25.64 -1.24
C PHE A 574 -15.87 -26.41 -2.50
N PHE A 575 -15.99 -25.76 -3.66
CA PHE A 575 -15.69 -26.37 -4.95
C PHE A 575 -14.85 -25.43 -5.80
N ALA A 576 -13.81 -25.97 -6.44
CA ALA A 576 -13.17 -25.28 -7.54
C ALA A 576 -14.03 -25.48 -8.80
N VAL A 577 -14.25 -24.40 -9.56
CA VAL A 577 -15.02 -24.43 -10.80
C VAL A 577 -14.25 -23.72 -11.91
N GLU A 578 -14.53 -24.09 -13.16
CA GLU A 578 -13.89 -23.49 -14.34
C GLU A 578 -14.48 -22.12 -14.70
N GLN A 579 -15.70 -21.82 -14.25
CA GLN A 579 -16.38 -20.56 -14.56
C GLN A 579 -17.47 -20.25 -13.53
N ILE A 580 -17.60 -18.98 -13.13
CA ILE A 580 -18.74 -18.47 -12.35
C ILE A 580 -19.86 -18.04 -13.32
N PRO A 581 -21.14 -18.39 -13.07
CA PRO A 581 -22.22 -18.08 -13.99
C PRO A 581 -22.63 -16.61 -13.88
N TYR A 582 -22.69 -15.93 -15.03
CA TYR A 582 -23.07 -14.53 -15.19
C TYR A 582 -24.19 -14.38 -16.22
N ASN A 583 -25.03 -13.36 -16.07
CA ASN A 583 -25.90 -12.92 -17.15
C ASN A 583 -25.15 -12.05 -18.17
N VAL A 584 -25.82 -11.72 -19.28
CA VAL A 584 -25.31 -10.85 -20.35
C VAL A 584 -24.90 -9.45 -19.88
N ASN A 585 -25.37 -9.02 -18.70
CA ASN A 585 -25.03 -7.72 -18.10
C ASN A 585 -23.86 -7.82 -17.08
N GLY A 586 -23.22 -8.99 -16.95
CA GLY A 586 -22.11 -9.19 -16.02
C GLY A 586 -22.52 -9.33 -14.55
N LYS A 587 -23.80 -9.61 -14.25
CA LYS A 587 -24.27 -9.90 -12.88
C LYS A 587 -24.21 -11.40 -12.60
N LYS A 588 -23.69 -11.79 -11.42
CA LYS A 588 -23.66 -13.18 -10.95
C LYS A 588 -25.07 -13.76 -10.86
N LEU A 589 -25.25 -14.98 -11.36
CA LEU A 589 -26.53 -15.68 -11.33
C LEU A 589 -26.79 -16.36 -9.96
N GLU A 590 -26.69 -15.63 -8.85
CA GLU A 590 -26.86 -16.20 -7.50
C GLU A 590 -28.24 -16.82 -7.28
N ILE A 591 -29.30 -16.11 -7.68
CA ILE A 591 -30.69 -16.58 -7.52
C ILE A 591 -30.99 -17.77 -8.45
N PRO A 592 -30.66 -17.74 -9.75
CA PRO A 592 -30.77 -18.92 -10.60
C PRO A 592 -29.96 -20.11 -10.11
N LEU A 593 -28.71 -19.90 -9.69
CA LEU A 593 -27.88 -20.97 -9.17
C LEU A 593 -28.48 -21.57 -7.89
N ARG A 594 -29.05 -20.75 -7.00
CA ARG A 594 -29.77 -21.23 -5.80
C ARG A 594 -30.90 -22.17 -6.16
N ALA A 595 -31.67 -21.82 -7.19
CA ALA A 595 -32.75 -22.66 -7.68
C ALA A 595 -32.23 -23.99 -8.23
N VAL A 596 -31.16 -23.98 -9.04
CA VAL A 596 -30.54 -25.21 -9.55
C VAL A 596 -30.04 -26.11 -8.42
N LEU A 597 -29.39 -25.53 -7.40
CA LEU A 597 -28.92 -26.29 -6.25
C LEU A 597 -30.06 -26.82 -5.38
N SER A 598 -31.21 -26.16 -5.33
CA SER A 598 -32.32 -26.54 -4.44
C SER A 598 -33.39 -27.41 -5.10
N GLU A 599 -33.56 -27.31 -6.42
CA GLU A 599 -34.62 -27.99 -7.18
C GLU A 599 -34.07 -28.95 -8.24
N GLY A 600 -32.77 -28.88 -8.58
CA GLY A 600 -32.16 -29.72 -9.60
C GLY A 600 -32.65 -29.40 -11.01
N ALA A 601 -32.86 -30.42 -11.86
CA ALA A 601 -33.30 -30.26 -13.25
C ALA A 601 -34.63 -29.52 -13.39
N LYS A 602 -35.50 -29.67 -12.38
CA LYS A 602 -36.79 -28.97 -12.27
C LYS A 602 -36.65 -27.45 -12.35
N ALA A 603 -35.53 -26.90 -11.88
CA ALA A 603 -35.27 -25.46 -11.92
C ALA A 603 -35.35 -24.87 -13.35
N PHE A 604 -35.12 -25.69 -14.38
CA PHE A 604 -35.11 -25.32 -15.79
C PHE A 604 -36.46 -25.50 -16.51
N GLU A 605 -37.48 -26.06 -15.85
CA GLU A 605 -38.78 -26.35 -16.48
C GLU A 605 -39.69 -25.11 -16.50
N TRP A 606 -39.64 -24.27 -15.47
CA TRP A 606 -40.54 -23.11 -15.31
C TRP A 606 -39.82 -21.75 -15.29
N ARG A 607 -38.49 -21.72 -15.17
CA ARG A 607 -37.72 -20.47 -15.21
C ARG A 607 -37.25 -20.18 -16.63
N LYS A 608 -37.39 -18.93 -17.05
CA LYS A 608 -36.86 -18.45 -18.32
C LYS A 608 -35.38 -18.11 -18.15
N PHE A 609 -34.52 -18.83 -18.87
CA PHE A 609 -33.10 -18.56 -19.00
C PHE A 609 -32.78 -18.29 -20.46
N THR A 610 -31.80 -17.43 -20.72
CA THR A 610 -31.13 -17.38 -22.03
C THR A 610 -30.38 -18.70 -22.29
N ALA A 611 -30.00 -18.96 -23.54
CA ALA A 611 -29.28 -20.18 -23.89
C ALA A 611 -27.92 -20.25 -23.17
N GLU A 612 -27.25 -19.11 -23.05
CA GLU A 612 -25.95 -18.94 -22.39
C GLU A 612 -26.06 -19.14 -20.88
N GLU A 613 -27.07 -18.54 -20.24
CA GLU A 613 -27.32 -18.73 -18.80
C GLU A 613 -27.64 -20.19 -18.48
N ARG A 614 -28.46 -20.84 -19.34
CA ARG A 614 -28.79 -22.25 -19.19
C ARG A 614 -27.53 -23.12 -19.25
N GLN A 615 -26.69 -22.92 -20.27
CA GLN A 615 -25.43 -23.67 -20.43
C GLN A 615 -24.49 -23.47 -19.24
N ALA A 616 -24.38 -22.24 -18.73
CA ALA A 616 -23.54 -21.94 -17.58
C ALA A 616 -24.05 -22.62 -16.30
N LEU A 617 -25.36 -22.61 -16.07
CA LEU A 617 -26.01 -23.20 -14.90
C LEU A 617 -26.06 -24.73 -14.95
N GLU A 618 -26.12 -25.34 -16.14
CA GLU A 618 -26.13 -26.79 -16.30
C GLU A 618 -24.87 -27.47 -15.74
N ARG A 619 -23.73 -26.76 -15.73
CA ARG A 619 -22.49 -27.26 -15.08
C ARG A 619 -22.63 -27.45 -13.57
N TYR A 620 -23.64 -26.82 -12.96
CA TYR A 620 -23.86 -26.87 -11.51
C TYR A 620 -24.92 -27.90 -11.08
N LEU A 621 -25.63 -28.52 -12.03
CA LEU A 621 -26.63 -29.56 -11.76
C LEU A 621 -26.12 -30.71 -10.89
N PRO A 622 -24.88 -31.22 -11.07
CA PRO A 622 -24.36 -32.29 -10.21
C PRO A 622 -24.42 -31.93 -8.73
N TYR A 623 -24.21 -30.66 -8.35
CA TYR A 623 -24.17 -30.23 -6.96
C TYR A 623 -25.54 -30.18 -6.27
N PHE A 624 -26.64 -30.41 -7.00
CA PHE A 624 -27.96 -30.66 -6.41
C PHE A 624 -27.93 -31.90 -5.48
N GLU A 625 -27.23 -32.96 -5.89
CA GLU A 625 -26.99 -34.16 -5.09
C GLU A 625 -25.54 -34.21 -4.61
N VAL A 626 -25.12 -33.16 -3.89
CA VAL A 626 -23.73 -33.00 -3.41
C VAL A 626 -23.19 -34.22 -2.67
N GLU A 627 -24.07 -34.99 -2.02
CA GLU A 627 -23.71 -36.21 -1.28
C GLU A 627 -23.14 -37.30 -2.21
N LYS A 628 -23.54 -37.30 -3.49
CA LYS A 628 -23.06 -38.25 -4.52
C LYS A 628 -21.74 -37.81 -5.16
N ILE A 629 -21.33 -36.55 -4.98
CA ILE A 629 -20.08 -36.00 -5.55
C ILE A 629 -18.84 -36.44 -4.76
N GLY A 630 -19.02 -37.04 -3.57
CA GLY A 630 -17.92 -37.41 -2.70
C GLY A 630 -17.38 -36.17 -2.00
N GLY A 631 -17.72 -36.01 -0.72
CA GLY A 631 -17.22 -34.89 0.08
C GLY A 631 -15.69 -34.85 0.11
N GLY A 632 -15.14 -33.68 -0.22
CA GLY A 632 -13.77 -33.23 0.07
C GLY A 632 -12.67 -34.30 0.15
N PHE A 633 -11.91 -34.43 -0.94
CA PHE A 633 -10.67 -35.20 -1.09
C PHE A 633 -10.79 -36.75 -1.04
N LYS A 634 -10.79 -37.35 -2.23
CA LYS A 634 -9.78 -38.36 -2.57
C LYS A 634 -9.19 -38.05 -3.94
N ALA A 635 -7.91 -37.67 -3.93
CA ALA A 635 -7.08 -37.69 -5.12
C ALA A 635 -7.05 -39.11 -5.70
N LYS A 636 -7.20 -39.24 -7.03
CA LYS A 636 -6.24 -39.95 -7.90
C LYS A 636 -6.62 -39.84 -9.37
N LEU A 637 -5.61 -39.35 -10.11
CA LEU A 637 -5.29 -39.41 -11.54
C LEU A 637 -6.24 -38.71 -12.52
#